data_AF-A0A2M8EWF3-F1
#
_entry.id   AF-A0A2M8EWF3-F1
#
_cell.length_a   1.000
_cell.length_b   1.000
_cell.length_c   1.000
_cell.angle_alpha   90.00
_cell.angle_beta   90.00
_cell.angle_gamma   90.00
#
_symmetry.space_group_name_H-M   'P 1'
#
loop_
_entity.id
_entity.type
_entity.pdbx_description
1 polymer ?
#
loop_
_entity_poly.entity_id
_entity_poly.type
_entity_poly.pdbx_seq_one_letter_code
_entity_poly.pdbx_strand_id
1 'polypeptide(L)'
;MSKTIVTHMSPDLDAIASSWLVKRYMPGWDEADHAFVPAGETLENKKPDENPDIIHVDTGLGRFDHHQFSERLSATKRVFDH
;
A
#
# COMPACT_ATOMS: atom_id res chain seq x y z
N MET A 1 8.92 11.65 9.82
CA MET A 1 9.33 10.24 9.73
C MET A 1 9.74 9.98 8.28
N SER A 2 10.51 8.95 7.98
CA SER A 2 10.64 8.53 6.57
C SER A 2 9.27 8.09 6.05
N LYS A 3 9.07 8.21 4.73
CA LYS A 3 7.85 7.69 4.11
C LYS A 3 7.84 6.18 4.19
N THR A 4 6.68 5.59 4.43
CA THR A 4 6.55 4.15 4.63
C THR A 4 5.48 3.56 3.74
N ILE A 5 5.84 2.55 2.97
CA ILE A 5 4.90 1.68 2.27
C ILE A 5 4.59 0.49 3.17
N VAL A 6 3.32 0.27 3.46
CA VAL A 6 2.82 -0.80 4.29
C VAL A 6 2.13 -1.82 3.42
N THR A 7 2.48 -3.10 3.56
CA THR A 7 1.78 -4.21 2.90
C THR A 7 1.58 -5.38 3.85
N HIS A 8 0.80 -6.38 3.46
CA HIS A 8 0.61 -7.58 4.26
C HIS A 8 1.91 -8.43 4.36
N MET A 9 2.05 -9.18 5.45
CA MET A 9 3.07 -10.20 5.62
C MET A 9 2.92 -11.30 4.56
N SER A 10 4.05 -11.87 4.13
CA SER A 10 4.12 -12.78 2.97
C SER A 10 3.57 -12.10 1.70
N PRO A 11 4.16 -10.96 1.28
CA PRO A 11 3.65 -10.16 0.18
C PRO A 11 3.61 -10.98 -1.11
N ASP A 12 2.50 -10.87 -1.83
CA ASP A 12 2.35 -11.49 -3.13
C ASP A 12 2.79 -10.55 -4.26
N LEU A 13 2.49 -10.92 -5.51
CA LEU A 13 2.89 -10.11 -6.66
C LEU A 13 2.17 -8.76 -6.71
N ASP A 14 0.94 -8.66 -6.22
CA ASP A 14 0.16 -7.43 -6.25
C ASP A 14 0.69 -6.42 -5.22
N ALA A 15 0.99 -6.89 -4.00
CA ALA A 15 1.72 -6.14 -2.99
C ALA A 15 3.10 -5.65 -3.48
N ILE A 16 3.89 -6.52 -4.12
CA ILE A 16 5.24 -6.17 -4.59
C ILE A 16 5.18 -5.18 -5.76
N ALA A 17 4.33 -5.42 -6.76
CA ALA A 17 4.25 -4.57 -7.95
C ALA A 17 3.67 -3.19 -7.64
N SER A 18 2.62 -3.11 -6.81
CA SER A 18 2.07 -1.85 -6.32
C SER A 18 3.11 -1.04 -5.53
N SER A 19 3.85 -1.68 -4.63
CA SER A 19 4.94 -1.04 -3.90
C SER A 19 6.06 -0.52 -4.83
N TRP A 20 6.43 -1.30 -5.84
CA TRP A 20 7.42 -0.89 -6.84
C TRP A 20 6.94 0.34 -7.62
N LEU A 21 5.67 0.39 -8.04
CA LEU A 21 5.11 1.55 -8.72
C LEU A 21 5.16 2.81 -7.86
N VAL A 22 4.83 2.70 -6.57
CA VAL A 22 4.93 3.82 -5.63
C VAL A 22 6.36 4.34 -5.57
N LYS A 23 7.35 3.49 -5.28
CA LYS A 23 8.76 3.92 -5.20
C LYS A 23 9.30 4.45 -6.52
N ARG A 24 8.85 3.90 -7.65
CA ARG A 24 9.41 4.22 -8.97
C ARG A 24 8.86 5.51 -9.56
N TYR A 25 7.58 5.80 -9.33
CA TYR A 25 6.87 6.86 -10.07
C TYR A 25 6.22 7.92 -9.18
N MET A 26 6.02 7.68 -7.88
CA MET A 26 5.41 8.68 -7.01
C MET A 26 6.48 9.65 -6.47
N PRO A 27 6.36 10.97 -6.71
CA PRO A 27 7.38 11.93 -6.29
C PRO A 27 7.67 11.90 -4.78
N GLY A 28 8.94 11.75 -4.43
CA GLY A 28 9.41 11.75 -3.04
C GLY A 28 9.23 10.42 -2.29
N TRP A 29 8.84 9.34 -2.97
CA TRP A 29 8.71 7.99 -2.39
C TRP A 29 9.84 7.03 -2.80
N ASP A 30 10.83 7.51 -3.56
CA ASP A 30 11.97 6.74 -4.07
C ASP A 30 12.78 6.04 -2.97
N GLU A 31 12.89 6.69 -1.81
CA GLU A 31 13.58 6.17 -0.62
C GLU A 31 12.62 5.70 0.47
N ALA A 32 11.36 5.41 0.13
CA ALA A 32 10.38 4.93 1.13
C ALA A 32 10.80 3.58 1.75
N ASP A 33 10.63 3.48 3.06
CA ASP A 33 10.81 2.24 3.81
C ASP A 33 9.60 1.31 3.65
N HIS A 34 9.75 0.06 4.09
CA HIS A 34 8.67 -0.92 4.11
C HIS A 34 8.32 -1.32 5.54
N ALA A 35 7.02 -1.46 5.80
CA ALA A 35 6.51 -2.12 6.98
C ALA A 35 5.52 -3.23 6.58
N PHE A 36 5.46 -4.28 7.40
CA PHE A 36 4.63 -5.45 7.14
C PHE A 36 3.65 -5.66 8.29
N VAL A 37 2.39 -5.95 7.96
CA VAL A 37 1.30 -6.17 8.91
C VAL A 37 0.57 -7.47 8.60
N PRO A 38 -0.19 -8.07 9.52
CA PRO A 38 -1.10 -9.16 9.17
C PRO A 38 -2.07 -8.73 8.04
N ALA A 39 -2.49 -9.69 7.21
CA ALA A 39 -3.37 -9.39 6.07
C ALA A 39 -4.68 -8.73 6.54
N GLY A 40 -5.03 -7.61 5.91
CA GLY A 40 -6.21 -6.81 6.25
C GLY A 40 -6.01 -5.82 7.40
N GLU A 41 -4.88 -5.87 8.11
CA GLU A 41 -4.57 -4.91 9.18
C GLU A 41 -3.89 -3.65 8.63
N THR A 42 -3.78 -2.65 9.52
CA THR A 42 -3.12 -1.37 9.26
C THR A 42 -1.93 -1.18 10.20
N LEU A 43 -1.09 -0.19 9.89
CA LEU A 43 0.11 0.07 10.69
C LEU A 43 -0.31 0.68 12.03
N GLU A 44 0.13 0.06 13.13
CA GLU A 44 -0.19 0.50 14.51
C GLU A 44 -1.70 0.60 14.81
N ASN A 45 -2.56 -0.14 14.08
CA ASN A 45 -4.02 -0.05 14.18
C ASN A 45 -4.60 1.36 13.93
N LYS A 46 -3.88 2.22 13.20
CA LYS A 46 -4.37 3.53 12.77
C LYS A 46 -5.19 3.38 11.49
N LYS A 47 -6.12 4.30 11.23
CA LYS A 47 -6.89 4.24 9.97
C LYS A 47 -5.93 4.43 8.78
N PRO A 48 -6.18 3.74 7.65
CA PRO A 48 -5.39 3.98 6.44
C PRO A 48 -5.60 5.43 5.96
N ASP A 49 -4.65 5.95 5.20
CA ASP A 49 -4.72 7.26 4.53
C ASP A 49 -4.78 8.53 5.42
N GLU A 50 -4.78 8.40 6.76
CA GLU A 50 -4.74 9.57 7.66
C GLU A 50 -3.38 10.27 7.71
N ASN A 51 -2.29 9.52 7.45
CA ASN A 51 -0.93 10.06 7.42
C ASN A 51 -0.41 10.12 5.98
N PRO A 52 -0.12 11.30 5.41
CA PRO A 52 0.37 11.43 4.03
C PRO A 52 1.77 10.85 3.80
N ASP A 53 2.51 10.51 4.86
CA ASP A 53 3.81 9.82 4.78
C ASP A 53 3.67 8.29 4.89
N ILE A 54 2.45 7.74 4.96
CA ILE A 54 2.19 6.30 5.00
C ILE A 54 1.24 5.93 3.85
N ILE A 55 1.64 4.94 3.05
CA ILE A 55 0.80 4.35 2.01
C ILE A 55 0.60 2.88 2.34
N HIS A 56 -0.65 2.45 2.48
CA HIS A 56 -1.01 1.03 2.50
C HIS A 56 -1.28 0.57 1.07
N VAL A 57 -0.60 -0.49 0.64
CA VAL A 57 -0.90 -1.21 -0.60
C VAL A 57 -1.34 -2.62 -0.24
N ASP A 58 -2.39 -3.10 -0.90
CA ASP A 58 -2.87 -4.49 -0.78
C ASP A 58 -3.20 -4.96 0.66
N THR A 59 -3.50 -4.01 1.55
CA THR A 59 -3.94 -4.29 2.92
C THR A 59 -4.63 -3.08 3.54
N GLY A 60 -5.37 -3.29 4.63
CA GLY A 60 -5.88 -2.23 5.49
C GLY A 60 -7.07 -1.45 4.94
N LEU A 61 -7.61 -1.83 3.78
CA LEU A 61 -8.79 -1.24 3.13
C LEU A 61 -8.66 0.25 2.79
N GLY A 62 -7.41 0.71 2.62
CA GLY A 62 -7.08 2.08 2.24
C GLY A 62 -7.20 2.36 0.75
N ARG A 63 -6.66 3.52 0.34
CA ARG A 63 -6.71 4.01 -1.03
C ARG A 63 -6.21 3.01 -2.08
N PHE A 64 -5.11 2.31 -1.80
CA PHE A 64 -4.49 1.35 -2.72
C PHE A 64 -4.71 -0.12 -2.32
N ASP A 65 -5.77 -0.38 -1.57
CA ASP A 65 -6.30 -1.72 -1.36
C ASP A 65 -7.52 -1.96 -2.25
N HIS A 66 -7.81 -3.21 -2.57
CA HIS A 66 -8.94 -3.61 -3.39
C HIS A 66 -9.94 -4.55 -2.69
N HIS A 67 -9.58 -5.09 -1.51
CA HIS A 67 -10.40 -6.06 -0.77
C HIS A 67 -11.78 -5.53 -0.32
N GLN A 68 -11.95 -4.21 -0.28
CA GLN A 68 -13.21 -3.54 0.05
C GLN A 68 -14.20 -3.45 -1.12
N PHE A 69 -13.81 -3.88 -2.33
CA PHE A 69 -14.66 -3.85 -3.52
C PHE A 69 -15.04 -5.25 -3.97
N SER A 70 -16.21 -5.38 -4.60
CA SER A 70 -16.65 -6.63 -5.25
C SER A 70 -16.08 -6.80 -6.66
N GLU A 71 -15.51 -5.74 -7.23
CA GLU A 71 -14.90 -5.75 -8.55
C GLU A 71 -13.56 -6.51 -8.56
N ARG A 72 -13.23 -7.11 -9.71
CA ARG A 72 -11.93 -7.76 -9.90
C ARG A 72 -10.85 -6.71 -10.16
N LEU A 73 -10.35 -6.14 -9.08
CA LEU A 73 -9.28 -5.15 -9.04
C LEU A 73 -8.00 -5.74 -8.42
N SER A 74 -6.95 -4.93 -8.38
CA SER A 74 -5.67 -5.22 -7.74
C SER A 74 -5.10 -3.90 -7.19
N ALA A 75 -4.32 -3.96 -6.11
CA ALA A 75 -3.59 -2.82 -5.56
C ALA A 75 -2.70 -2.15 -6.62
N THR A 76 -2.01 -2.96 -7.44
CA THR A 76 -1.17 -2.49 -8.54
C THR A 76 -1.96 -1.64 -9.53
N LYS A 77 -3.15 -2.10 -9.93
CA LYS A 77 -4.02 -1.31 -10.82
C LYS A 77 -4.41 0.02 -10.19
N ARG A 78 -4.72 0.03 -8.88
CA ARG A 78 -5.11 1.25 -8.17
C ARG A 78 -3.96 2.25 -8.03
N VAL A 79 -2.72 1.78 -7.85
CA VAL A 79 -1.54 2.65 -7.87
C VAL A 79 -1.26 3.15 -9.28
N PHE A 80 -1.35 2.28 -10.30
CA PHE A 80 -1.09 2.65 -11.69
C PHE A 80 -2.04 3.71 -12.23
N ASP A 81 -3.32 3.66 -11.83
CA ASP A 81 -4.35 4.60 -12.27
C ASP A 81 -4.32 5.95 -11.51
N HIS A 82 -3.51 6.09 -10.45
CA HIS A 82 -3.41 7.32 -9.64
C HIS A 82 -2.52 8.38 -10.29
#